data_AF-A0AAN8WHM8-F1
#
_entry.id   AF-A0AAN8WHM8-F1
#
_cell.length_a   1.000
_cell.length_b   1.000
_cell.length_c   1.000
_cell.angle_alpha   90.00
_cell.angle_beta   90.00
_cell.angle_gamma   90.00
#
_symmetry.space_group_name_H-M   'P 1'
#
loop_
_entity.id
_entity.type
_entity.pdbx_description
1 polymer ?
#
loop_
_entity_poly.entity_id
_entity_poly.type
_entity_poly.pdbx_seq_one_letter_code
_entity_poly.pdbx_strand_id
1 'polypeptide(L)' 'SGGIYSCGLGNSGQLGQGGGELECWTAHPVVETSTHAVVSIAAGENHSSAIT' A
#
# COMPACT_ATOMS: atom_id res chain seq x y z
N SER A 1 3.49 -12.86 -11.42
CA SER A 1 2.63 -11.99 -10.60
C SER A 1 3.48 -10.84 -10.07
N GLY A 2 2.94 -9.63 -10.05
CA GLY A 2 3.57 -8.49 -9.38
C GLY A 2 2.94 -8.32 -8.01
N GLY A 3 3.74 -8.09 -6.97
CA GLY A 3 3.24 -7.73 -5.64
C GLY A 3 3.20 -6.22 -5.47
N ILE A 4 2.20 -5.70 -4.74
CA ILE A 4 2.24 -4.31 -4.28
C ILE A 4 3.11 -4.24 -3.02
N TYR A 5 3.98 -3.24 -3.00
CA TYR A 5 4.75 -2.86 -1.83
C TYR A 5 4.49 -1.38 -1.55
N SER A 6 4.47 -1.02 -0.27
CA SER A 6 4.35 0.37 0.19
C SER A 6 5.41 0.70 1.24
N CYS A 7 5.80 1.97 1.28
CA CYS A 7 6.73 2.55 2.24
C CYS A 7 6.51 4.08 2.33
N GLY A 8 7.11 4.73 3.31
CA GLY A 8 6.96 6.15 3.61
C GLY A 8 6.06 6.39 4.83
N LEU A 9 5.36 7.52 4.81
CA LEU A 9 4.44 7.94 5.89
C LEU A 9 3.12 7.13 5.84
N GLY A 10 2.62 6.78 7.02
CA GLY A 10 1.41 5.99 7.24
C GLY A 10 0.38 6.66 8.14
N ASN A 11 0.57 7.95 8.46
CA ASN A 11 -0.23 8.74 9.39
C ASN A 11 -1.74 8.73 9.11
N SER A 12 -2.13 8.43 7.86
CA SER A 12 -3.52 8.38 7.39
C SER A 12 -3.93 6.98 6.91
N GLY A 13 -3.11 5.96 7.18
CA GLY A 13 -3.31 4.59 6.72
C GLY A 13 -2.98 4.37 5.23
N GLN A 14 -2.38 5.35 4.56
CA GLN A 14 -2.10 5.30 3.11
C GLN A 14 -1.11 4.20 2.68
N LEU A 15 -0.44 3.55 3.64
CA LEU A 15 0.40 2.39 3.39
C LEU A 15 -0.42 1.13 3.09
N GLY A 16 -1.66 1.02 3.58
CA GLY A 16 -2.52 -0.14 3.33
C GLY A 16 -2.02 -1.46 3.95
N GLN A 17 -1.09 -1.42 4.91
CA GLN A 17 -0.43 -2.60 5.49
C GLN A 17 -1.20 -3.23 6.68
N GLY A 18 -2.37 -2.70 7.06
CA GLY A 18 -3.23 -3.28 8.10
C GLY A 18 -2.74 -3.17 9.55
N GLY A 19 -1.56 -2.59 9.81
CA GLY A 19 -0.94 -2.54 11.15
C GLY A 19 -1.13 -1.26 11.94
N GLY A 20 -1.70 -0.20 11.35
CA GLY A 20 -1.74 1.12 11.99
C GLY A 20 -0.36 1.80 12.13
N GLU A 21 0.64 1.28 11.43
CA GLU A 21 1.99 1.83 11.37
C GLU A 21 1.96 3.28 10.87
N LEU A 22 2.59 4.17 11.62
CA LEU A 22 2.67 5.59 11.25
C LEU A 22 3.74 5.87 10.20
N GLU A 23 4.65 4.93 9.98
CA GLU A 23 5.72 5.04 8.99
C GLU A 23 6.31 3.67 8.67
N CYS A 24 6.86 3.51 7.47
CA CYS A 24 7.54 2.29 7.04
C CYS A 24 8.66 2.64 6.07
N TRP A 25 9.91 2.61 6.51
CA TRP A 25 11.05 3.06 5.68
C TRP A 25 11.65 1.99 4.77
N THR A 26 11.06 0.79 4.77
CA THR A 26 11.42 -0.30 3.89
C THR A 26 10.19 -0.72 3.08
N ALA A 27 10.40 -1.17 1.84
CA ALA A 27 9.29 -1.66 1.02
C ALA A 27 8.65 -2.88 1.70
N HIS A 28 7.44 -2.72 2.20
CA HIS A 28 6.68 -3.78 2.86
C HIS A 28 5.53 -4.26 1.96
N PRO A 29 5.28 -5.58 1.87
CA PRO A 29 4.24 -6.12 1.01
C PRO A 29 2.84 -5.76 1.52
N VAL A 30 1.95 -5.37 0.61
CA VAL A 30 0.52 -5.17 0.87
C VAL A 30 -0.23 -6.47 0.57
N VAL A 31 -0.30 -7.35 1.57
CA VAL A 31 -0.70 -8.76 1.41
C VAL A 31 -2.13 -8.96 0.91
N GLU A 32 -3.04 -8.05 1.25
CA GLU A 32 -4.47 -8.09 0.83
C GLU A 32 -4.64 -8.09 -0.71
N THR A 33 -3.67 -7.55 -1.45
CA THR A 33 -3.74 -7.50 -2.92
C THR A 33 -3.20 -8.74 -3.62
N SER A 34 -2.60 -9.68 -2.88
CA SER A 34 -1.94 -10.88 -3.44
C SER A 34 -2.88 -11.82 -4.20
N THR A 35 -4.19 -11.75 -3.94
CA THR A 35 -5.23 -12.58 -4.56
C THR A 35 -5.86 -11.93 -5.80
N HIS A 36 -5.54 -10.68 -6.11
CA HIS A 36 -6.15 -9.94 -7.22
C HIS A 36 -5.12 -9.41 -8.22
N ALA A 37 -5.54 -9.22 -9.47
CA ALA A 37 -4.69 -8.67 -10.52
C ALA A 37 -4.74 -7.14 -10.49
N VAL A 38 -3.67 -6.50 -10.01
CA VAL A 38 -3.63 -5.04 -9.93
C VAL A 38 -3.48 -4.44 -11.32
N VAL A 39 -4.43 -3.57 -11.68
CA VAL A 39 -4.52 -2.92 -13.00
C VAL A 39 -3.94 -1.51 -12.98
N SER A 40 -4.08 -0.81 -11.85
CA SER A 40 -3.60 0.56 -11.67
C SER A 40 -3.40 0.91 -10.20
N ILE A 41 -2.48 1.84 -9.92
CA ILE A 41 -2.16 2.36 -8.59
C ILE A 41 -2.07 3.88 -8.67
N ALA A 42 -2.64 4.58 -7.68
CA ALA A 42 -2.47 6.02 -7.49
C ALA A 42 -2.14 6.33 -6.01
N ALA A 43 -1.31 7.35 -5.80
CA ALA A 43 -0.96 7.83 -4.47
C ALA A 43 -1.10 9.36 -4.43
N GLY A 44 -1.88 9.84 -3.47
CA GLY A 44 -1.95 11.24 -3.08
C GLY A 44 -1.14 11.49 -1.80
N GLU A 45 -1.29 12.69 -1.24
CA GLU A 45 -0.56 13.08 -0.03
C GLU A 45 -0.84 12.14 1.16
N ASN A 46 -2.12 11.89 1.43
CA ASN A 46 -2.61 11.16 2.61
C ASN A 46 -3.50 9.96 2.27
N HIS A 47 -3.48 9.49 1.01
CA HIS A 47 -4.26 8.35 0.57
C HIS A 47 -3.55 7.62 -0.58
N SER A 48 -3.84 6.32 -0.70
CA SER A 48 -3.43 5.49 -1.83
C SER A 48 -4.62 4.65 -2.27
N SER A 49 -4.69 4.34 -3.56
CA SER A 49 -5.71 3.46 -4.12
C SER A 49 -5.10 2.49 -5.13
N ALA A 50 -5.70 1.31 -5.20
CA ALA A 50 -5.38 0.29 -6.19
C ALA A 50 -6.67 -0.20 -6.83
N ILE A 51 -6.66 -0.36 -8.15
CA ILE A 51 -7.73 -1.00 -8.91
C ILE A 51 -7.29 -2.43 -9.21
N THR A 52 -8.17 -3.38 -8.95
CA THR A 52 -7.93 -4.83 -8.98
C THR A 52 -8.97 -5.57 -9.81
#